data_AF-A0A7R9DVT3-F1
#
_entry.id   AF-A0A7R9DVT3-F1
#
_cell.length_a   1.000
_cell.length_b   1.000
_cell.length_c   1.000
_cell.angle_alpha   90.00
_cell.angle_beta   90.00
_cell.angle_gamma   90.00
#
_symmetry.space_group_name_H-M   'P 1'
#
loop_
_entity.id
_entity.type
_entity.pdbx_description
1 polymer ?
#
loop_
_entity_poly.entity_id
_entity_poly.type
_entity_poly.pdbx_seq_one_letter_code
_entity_poly.pdbx_strand_id
1 'polypeptide(L)'
;MFKALNSQEIGGEDLTKVSVIVADVNDESSLLKMAAQTRLVINTVGPYRFYGEAVVKACVASGAHHVDVSGEPQYMERMQLEYHEEAKQKGVYVVSACGFDSVPADLGTIFLVDKFKGDVNSVETYLQSSSKSEHK
;
A
#
# COMPACT_ATOMS: atom_id res chain seq x y z
N MET A 1 -21.67 -0.86 -0.16
CA MET A 1 -22.03 -2.27 0.07
C MET A 1 -20.78 -3.12 -0.09
N PHE A 2 -19.92 -3.16 0.94
CA PHE A 2 -18.75 -4.05 0.97
C PHE A 2 -19.26 -5.47 1.23
N LYS A 3 -19.31 -6.31 0.20
CA LYS A 3 -19.34 -7.76 0.43
C LYS A 3 -17.93 -8.14 0.89
N ALA A 4 -17.73 -8.27 2.20
CA ALA A 4 -16.63 -9.05 2.71
C ALA A 4 -16.72 -10.45 2.06
N LEU A 5 -15.67 -10.88 1.37
CA LEU A 5 -15.53 -12.25 0.92
C LEU A 5 -15.56 -13.13 2.18
N ASN A 6 -16.69 -13.76 2.45
CA ASN A 6 -16.88 -14.78 3.50
C ASN A 6 -16.13 -16.09 3.15
N SER A 7 -14.91 -16.00 2.63
CA SER A 7 -14.03 -17.16 2.51
C SER A 7 -13.40 -17.38 3.88
N GLN A 8 -13.84 -18.41 4.61
CA GLN A 8 -13.25 -18.79 5.90
C GLN A 8 -11.84 -19.40 5.75
N GLU A 9 -11.37 -19.58 4.51
CA GLU A 9 -10.04 -20.10 4.21
C GLU A 9 -9.39 -19.34 3.04
N ILE A 10 -8.10 -19.03 3.17
CA ILE A 10 -7.22 -18.60 2.07
C ILE A 10 -5.95 -19.45 2.15
N GLY A 11 -5.58 -20.12 1.05
CA GLY A 11 -4.36 -20.94 1.01
C GLY A 11 -4.32 -22.13 1.98
N GLY A 12 -5.48 -22.58 2.50
CA GLY A 12 -5.58 -23.64 3.50
C GLY A 12 -5.49 -23.17 4.96
N GLU A 13 -5.43 -21.85 5.19
CA GLU A 13 -5.42 -21.26 6.54
C GLU A 13 -6.83 -20.83 6.97
N ASP A 14 -7.24 -21.24 8.18
CA ASP A 14 -8.50 -20.85 8.82
C ASP A 14 -8.44 -19.39 9.30
N LEU A 15 -9.20 -18.52 8.63
CA LEU A 15 -9.20 -17.08 8.90
C LEU A 15 -9.95 -16.70 10.19
N THR A 16 -10.72 -17.60 10.79
CA THR A 16 -11.49 -17.30 12.02
C THR A 16 -10.58 -17.03 13.23
N LYS A 17 -9.31 -17.46 13.15
CA LYS A 17 -8.29 -17.23 14.19
C LYS A 17 -7.59 -15.87 14.04
N VAL A 18 -7.80 -15.17 12.93
CA VAL A 18 -7.22 -13.85 12.71
C VAL A 18 -7.96 -12.83 13.58
N SER A 19 -7.21 -12.14 14.43
CA SER A 19 -7.79 -11.11 15.31
C SER A 19 -8.29 -9.92 14.48
N VAL A 20 -9.46 -9.39 14.84
CA VAL A 20 -10.07 -8.23 14.18
C VAL A 20 -9.94 -7.02 15.09
N ILE A 21 -9.38 -5.93 14.54
CA ILE A 21 -9.33 -4.62 15.18
C ILE A 21 -10.24 -3.69 14.39
N VAL A 22 -11.13 -2.98 15.09
CA VAL A 22 -11.94 -1.92 14.48
C VAL A 22 -11.16 -0.61 14.55
N ALA A 23 -10.87 -0.04 13.38
CA ALA A 23 -10.23 1.27 13.25
C ALA A 23 -11.00 2.09 12.20
N ASP A 24 -11.47 3.26 12.60
CA ASP A 24 -12.23 4.18 11.75
C ASP A 24 -11.31 5.30 11.27
N VAL A 25 -11.28 5.55 9.97
CA VAL A 25 -10.46 6.61 9.36
C VAL A 25 -10.87 8.02 9.81
N ASN A 26 -12.06 8.17 10.39
CA ASN A 26 -12.53 9.42 10.99
C ASN A 26 -12.22 9.54 12.50
N ASP A 27 -11.64 8.51 13.13
CA ASP A 27 -11.24 8.51 14.54
C ASP A 27 -9.73 8.28 14.67
N GLU A 28 -8.99 9.38 14.83
CA GLU A 28 -7.54 9.39 15.01
C GLU A 28 -7.08 8.50 16.17
N SER A 29 -7.85 8.42 17.25
CA SER A 29 -7.48 7.60 18.41
C SER A 29 -7.58 6.10 18.11
N SER A 30 -8.53 5.71 17.26
CA SER A 30 -8.70 4.32 16.82
C SER A 30 -7.53 3.88 15.94
N LEU A 31 -7.12 4.74 14.99
CA LEU A 31 -5.99 4.49 14.10
C LEU A 31 -4.67 4.41 14.88
N LEU A 32 -4.45 5.32 15.82
CA LEU A 32 -3.23 5.31 16.64
C LEU A 32 -3.13 4.03 17.49
N LYS A 33 -4.24 3.60 18.11
CA LYS A 33 -4.29 2.35 18.88
C LYS A 33 -4.02 1.13 18.01
N MET A 34 -4.56 1.09 16.80
CA MET A 34 -4.30 0.00 15.84
C MET A 34 -2.83 0.02 15.41
N ALA A 35 -2.30 1.16 14.98
CA ALA A 35 -0.94 1.27 14.46
C ALA A 35 0.12 0.94 15.53
N ALA A 36 -0.09 1.35 16.78
CA ALA A 36 0.80 1.01 17.90
C ALA A 36 0.90 -0.48 18.24
N GLN A 37 -0.03 -1.31 17.74
CA GLN A 37 -0.04 -2.76 17.97
C GLN A 37 0.67 -3.56 16.87
N THR A 38 1.23 -2.89 15.84
CA THR A 38 1.88 -3.56 14.72
C THR A 38 3.20 -2.91 14.35
N ARG A 39 3.99 -3.63 13.56
CA ARG A 39 5.21 -3.13 12.92
C ARG A 39 4.93 -2.58 11.52
N LEU A 40 3.86 -3.02 10.88
CA LEU A 40 3.50 -2.69 9.50
C LEU A 40 1.98 -2.65 9.36
N VAL A 41 1.49 -1.62 8.69
CA VAL A 41 0.11 -1.51 8.19
C VAL A 41 0.14 -1.62 6.67
N ILE A 42 -0.62 -2.60 6.15
CA ILE A 42 -0.92 -2.72 4.72
C ILE A 42 -2.28 -2.05 4.50
N ASN A 43 -2.25 -0.83 4.00
CA ASN A 43 -3.44 -0.02 3.83
C ASN A 43 -4.09 -0.28 2.46
N THR A 44 -5.32 -0.76 2.49
CA THR A 44 -6.15 -0.96 1.29
C THR A 44 -7.42 -0.09 1.33
N VAL A 45 -7.41 1.00 2.11
CA VAL A 45 -8.55 1.89 2.30
C VAL A 45 -8.43 3.10 1.37
N GLY A 46 -9.06 2.99 0.21
CA GLY A 46 -9.21 4.09 -0.76
C GLY A 46 -10.61 4.73 -0.74
N PRO A 47 -10.80 5.88 -1.43
CA PRO A 47 -9.81 6.63 -2.20
C PRO A 47 -8.77 7.33 -1.31
N TYR A 48 -7.48 7.20 -1.63
CA TYR A 48 -6.39 7.57 -0.72
C TYR A 48 -6.28 9.07 -0.51
N ARG A 49 -6.69 9.86 -1.52
CA ARG A 49 -6.78 11.31 -1.39
C ARG A 49 -7.61 11.76 -0.18
N PHE A 50 -8.63 11.00 0.20
CA PHE A 50 -9.53 11.36 1.30
C PHE A 50 -9.21 10.64 2.60
N TYR A 51 -8.78 9.38 2.52
CA TYR A 51 -8.67 8.52 3.71
C TYR A 51 -7.25 8.03 4.01
N GLY A 52 -6.30 8.19 3.09
CA GLY A 52 -4.95 7.63 3.24
C GLY A 52 -4.11 8.35 4.29
N GLU A 53 -4.20 9.69 4.34
CA GLU A 53 -3.36 10.52 5.22
C GLU A 53 -3.54 10.19 6.70
N ALA A 54 -4.78 9.99 7.15
CA ALA A 54 -5.05 9.65 8.55
C ALA A 54 -4.31 8.38 8.99
N VAL A 55 -4.19 7.40 8.07
CA VAL A 55 -3.48 6.14 8.32
C VAL A 55 -1.96 6.37 8.34
N VAL A 56 -1.42 7.12 7.38
CA VAL A 56 0.01 7.49 7.35
C VAL A 56 0.42 8.23 8.61
N LYS A 57 -0.35 9.25 9.01
CA LYS A 57 -0.14 10.02 10.23
C LYS A 57 -0.08 9.12 11.46
N ALA A 58 -1.02 8.20 11.62
CA ALA A 58 -1.05 7.27 12.76
C ALA A 58 0.14 6.30 12.76
N CYS A 59 0.54 5.80 11.58
CA CYS A 59 1.70 4.91 11.43
C CYS A 59 3.00 5.62 11.81
N VAL A 60 3.25 6.81 11.25
CA VAL A 60 4.43 7.62 11.57
C VAL A 60 4.43 8.03 13.05
N ALA A 61 3.28 8.44 13.59
CA ALA A 61 3.16 8.80 15.00
C ALA A 61 3.53 7.64 15.95
N SER A 62 3.04 6.43 15.66
CA SER A 62 3.25 5.22 16.48
C SER A 62 4.53 4.45 16.22
N GLY A 63 5.25 4.74 15.12
CA GLY A 63 6.46 4.01 14.73
C GLY A 63 6.20 2.77 13.86
N ALA A 64 4.96 2.57 13.39
CA ALA A 64 4.64 1.49 12.46
C ALA A 64 4.97 1.89 11.02
N HIS A 65 5.48 0.94 10.23
CA HIS A 65 5.63 1.11 8.79
C HIS A 65 4.28 1.14 8.08
N HIS A 66 4.24 1.79 6.92
CA HIS A 66 3.04 1.90 6.11
C HIS A 66 3.35 1.52 4.66
N VAL A 67 2.51 0.65 4.09
CA VAL A 67 2.47 0.40 2.64
C VAL A 67 1.04 0.51 2.14
N ASP A 68 0.87 1.01 0.92
CA ASP A 68 -0.44 1.09 0.27
C ASP A 68 -0.39 0.71 -1.21
N VAL A 69 -1.57 0.56 -1.81
CA VAL A 69 -1.73 0.32 -3.26
C VAL A 69 -2.27 1.58 -3.97
N SER A 70 -1.94 2.77 -3.46
CA SER A 70 -2.39 4.04 -4.05
C SER A 70 -1.80 4.28 -5.43
N GLY A 71 -2.54 5.04 -6.24
CA GLY A 71 -2.13 5.45 -7.59
C GLY A 71 -2.31 6.95 -7.84
N GLU A 72 -2.78 7.70 -6.85
CA GLU A 72 -3.09 9.12 -6.95
C GLU A 72 -1.82 9.97 -6.73
N PRO A 73 -1.26 10.64 -7.75
CA PRO A 73 0.04 11.31 -7.63
C PRO A 73 0.04 12.41 -6.57
N GLN A 74 -1.02 13.23 -6.51
CA GLN A 74 -1.08 14.31 -5.52
C GLN A 74 -1.13 13.80 -4.08
N TYR A 75 -1.66 12.60 -3.84
CA TYR A 75 -1.64 12.00 -2.51
C TYR A 75 -0.22 11.54 -2.17
N MET A 76 0.43 10.79 -3.06
CA MET A 76 1.77 10.25 -2.84
C MET A 76 2.80 11.37 -2.61
N GLU A 77 2.80 12.40 -3.46
CA GLU A 77 3.69 13.56 -3.34
C GLU A 77 3.47 14.32 -2.02
N ARG A 78 2.21 14.47 -1.60
CA ARG A 78 1.86 15.16 -0.36
C ARG A 78 2.30 14.38 0.87
N MET A 79 2.10 13.05 0.90
CA MET A 79 2.56 12.21 2.02
C MET A 79 4.08 12.25 2.16
N GLN A 80 4.81 12.26 1.04
CA GLN A 80 6.25 12.45 1.07
C GLN A 80 6.60 13.84 1.63
N LEU A 81 6.00 14.92 1.11
CA LEU A 81 6.32 16.29 1.52
C LEU A 81 6.05 16.53 3.01
N GLU A 82 4.93 16.03 3.53
CA GLU A 82 4.47 16.30 4.89
C GLU A 82 5.14 15.39 5.94
N TYR A 83 5.39 14.11 5.62
CA TYR A 83 5.79 13.12 6.62
C TYR A 83 7.23 12.60 6.48
N HIS A 84 7.98 12.95 5.43
CA HIS A 84 9.33 12.41 5.19
C HIS A 84 10.28 12.60 6.38
N GLU A 85 10.38 13.81 6.92
CA GLU A 85 11.34 14.11 7.99
C GLU A 85 11.01 13.38 9.28
N GLU A 86 9.73 13.34 9.68
CA GLU A 86 9.32 12.62 10.90
C GLU A 86 9.51 11.11 10.74
N ALA A 87 9.11 10.55 9.59
CA ALA A 87 9.28 9.14 9.29
C ALA A 87 10.77 8.74 9.32
N LYS A 88 11.65 9.57 8.73
CA LYS A 88 13.10 9.38 8.75
C LYS A 88 13.67 9.43 10.17
N GLN A 89 13.28 10.40 10.98
CA GLN A 89 13.74 10.51 12.37
C GLN A 89 13.34 9.30 13.22
N LYS A 90 12.17 8.71 12.95
CA LYS A 90 11.66 7.52 13.65
C LYS A 90 12.10 6.20 13.03
N GLY A 91 12.78 6.20 11.89
CA GLY A 91 13.13 4.99 11.15
C GLY A 91 11.93 4.25 10.58
N VAL A 92 10.86 4.98 10.24
CA VAL A 92 9.61 4.46 9.67
C VAL A 92 9.64 4.56 8.14
N TYR A 93 9.28 3.47 7.47
CA TYR A 93 9.03 3.46 6.03
C TYR A 93 7.57 3.78 5.72
N VAL A 94 7.36 4.68 4.75
CA VAL A 94 6.06 4.97 4.13
C VAL A 94 6.24 4.74 2.63
N VAL A 95 5.64 3.68 2.10
CA VAL A 95 5.81 3.27 0.69
C VAL A 95 4.46 3.17 0.00
N SER A 96 4.23 4.04 -0.96
CA SER A 96 3.01 4.00 -1.78
C SER A 96 3.22 3.15 -3.04
N ALA A 97 2.15 2.95 -3.81
CA ALA A 97 2.21 2.25 -5.11
C ALA A 97 2.75 0.81 -5.04
N CYS A 98 2.48 0.08 -3.95
CA CYS A 98 2.87 -1.34 -3.80
C CYS A 98 1.87 -2.31 -4.49
N GLY A 99 1.19 -1.85 -5.54
CA GLY A 99 0.15 -2.58 -6.25
C GLY A 99 0.63 -3.20 -7.57
N PHE A 100 -0.24 -3.99 -8.17
CA PHE A 100 0.04 -4.63 -9.48
C PHE A 100 0.26 -3.62 -10.61
N ASP A 101 -0.35 -2.43 -10.55
CA ASP A 101 -0.22 -1.43 -11.60
C ASP A 101 1.16 -0.74 -11.60
N SER A 102 1.98 -0.94 -10.55
CA SER A 102 3.27 -0.27 -10.38
C SER A 102 4.42 -1.26 -10.20
N VAL A 103 4.26 -2.28 -9.35
CA VAL A 103 5.34 -3.23 -9.01
C VAL A 103 5.99 -3.91 -10.22
N PRO A 104 5.25 -4.44 -11.22
CA PRO A 104 5.85 -5.05 -12.40
C PRO A 104 6.68 -4.05 -13.23
N ALA A 105 6.23 -2.81 -13.36
CA ALA A 105 6.94 -1.77 -14.09
C ALA A 105 8.24 -1.35 -13.36
N ASP A 106 8.16 -1.20 -12.04
CA ASP A 106 9.33 -0.86 -11.20
C ASP A 106 10.38 -1.98 -11.26
N LEU A 107 9.98 -3.24 -11.06
CA LEU A 107 10.88 -4.38 -11.14
C LEU A 107 11.48 -4.56 -12.54
N GLY A 108 10.68 -4.35 -13.59
CA GLY A 108 11.17 -4.39 -14.98
C GLY A 108 12.21 -3.30 -15.26
N THR A 109 11.97 -2.09 -14.74
CA THR A 109 12.90 -0.97 -14.85
C THR A 109 14.20 -1.24 -14.11
N ILE A 110 14.14 -1.72 -12.85
CA ILE A 110 15.32 -2.10 -12.06
C ILE A 110 16.13 -3.18 -12.78
N PHE A 111 15.46 -4.22 -13.29
CA PHE A 111 16.11 -5.29 -14.03
C PHE A 111 16.82 -4.77 -15.28
N LEU A 112 16.17 -3.91 -16.06
CA LEU A 112 16.76 -3.32 -17.26
C LEU A 112 18.00 -2.49 -16.92
N VAL A 113 17.91 -1.63 -15.90
CA VAL A 113 19.05 -0.81 -15.43
C VAL A 113 20.22 -1.68 -15.00
N ASP A 114 19.98 -2.78 -14.28
CA ASP A 114 21.04 -3.70 -13.83
C ASP A 114 21.69 -4.49 -14.97
N LYS A 115 20.92 -4.88 -16.00
CA LYS A 115 21.39 -5.75 -17.08
C LYS A 115 21.88 -5.01 -18.33
N PHE A 116 21.48 -3.76 -18.51
CA PHE A 116 21.85 -2.99 -19.69
C PHE A 116 23.29 -2.47 -19.56
N LYS A 117 24.15 -2.82 -20.54
CA LYS A 117 25.54 -2.38 -20.58
C LYS A 117 25.63 -0.98 -21.19
N GLY A 118 25.21 0.03 -20.44
CA GLY A 118 25.19 1.43 -20.84
C GLY A 118 24.17 2.23 -20.04
N ASP A 119 23.94 3.48 -20.42
CA ASP A 119 22.96 4.33 -19.78
C ASP A 119 21.56 4.09 -20.36
N VAL A 120 20.60 3.79 -19.50
CA VAL A 120 19.18 3.66 -19.88
C VAL A 120 18.60 5.06 -20.08
N ASN A 121 18.24 5.40 -21.32
CA ASN A 121 17.64 6.71 -21.65
C ASN A 121 16.13 6.78 -21.33
N SER A 122 15.38 5.73 -21.66
CA SER A 122 13.93 5.66 -21.45
C SER A 122 13.46 4.22 -21.36
N VAL A 123 12.39 3.99 -20.60
CA VAL A 123 11.74 2.69 -20.45
C VAL A 123 10.25 2.87 -20.70
N GLU A 124 9.70 2.09 -21.61
CA GLU A 124 8.26 2.03 -21.85
C GLU A 124 7.76 0.65 -21.45
N THR A 125 6.78 0.63 -20.55
CA THR A 125 6.18 -0.62 -20.07
C THR A 125 4.76 -0.75 -20.63
N TYR A 126 4.46 -1.91 -21.18
CA TYR A 126 3.15 -2.24 -21.73
C TYR A 126 2.56 -3.41 -20.96
N LEU A 127 1.32 -3.29 -20.52
CA LEU A 127 0.57 -4.34 -19.85
C LEU A 127 -0.64 -4.70 -20.69
N GLN A 128 -0.77 -5.99 -21.02
CA GLN A 128 -1.98 -6.53 -21.62
C GLN A 128 -2.56 -7.58 -20.68
N SER A 129 -3.79 -7.36 -20.24
CA SER A 129 -4.59 -8.37 -19.55
C SER A 129 -5.61 -8.94 -20.53
N SER A 130 -5.73 -10.27 -20.56
CA SER A 130 -6.83 -10.93 -21.26
C SER A 130 -7.68 -11.67 -20.24
N SER A 131 -8.99 -11.40 -20.23
CA SER A 131 -9.95 -12.24 -19.54
C SER A 131 -10.45 -13.30 -20.52
N LYS A 132 -10.43 -14.58 -20.13
CA LYS A 132 -11.27 -15.56 -20.82
C LYS A 132 -12.71 -15.21 -20.46
N SER A 133 -13.50 -14.74 -21.42
CA SER A 133 -14.94 -14.69 -21.23
C SER A 133 -15.45 -16.13 -21.18
N GLU A 134 -15.79 -16.62 -20.00
CA GLU A 134 -16.64 -17.80 -19.88
C GLU A 134 -17.98 -17.45 -20.55
N HIS A 135 -18.13 -17.86 -21.80
CA HIS A 135 -19.43 -17.89 -22.46
C HIS A 135 -20.26 -18.95 -21.73
N LYS A 136 -21.20 -18.50 -20.91
CA LYS A 136 -22.37 -19.30 -20.54
C LYS A 136 -23.39 -19.24 -21.67
#